data_AF-A0A396T2G4-F1
#
_entry.id   AF-A0A396T2G4-F1
#
_cell.length_a   1.000
_cell.length_b   1.000
_cell.length_c   1.000
_cell.angle_alpha   90.00
_cell.angle_beta   90.00
_cell.angle_gamma   90.00
#
_symmetry.space_group_name_H-M   'P 1'
#
loop_
_entity.id
_entity.type
_entity.pdbx_description
1 polymer ?
#
loop_
_entity_poly.entity_id
_entity_poly.type
_entity_poly.pdbx_seq_one_letter_code
_entity_poly.pdbx_strand_id
1 'polypeptide(L)'
;MGRQSRRREKRNSIKSIKEYVYIDETEMNSVLAQLKDGIPRVISSVNQMSNEEAIENSKSNTGSVDSGFNIGIKGKVGYQKQNNSGTSSTESRMSQTAIETVYNDYAINIIEEELKKAELLKESANLSAGSFVKLTQKFSISDFNLMKQFTGNTSIANLIEDESDKDGFNTFRDSAIALQGLFPDTIFVKLNSSLILGNENDFRYSKPQLEATNFSDRKITVIGRVESVLTKEVIEQISSPFSEISDIPTDNESMEIMGKIMPLFSMYFLQALFNMKEEDRIIKPLAMYFE
;
A
#
# COMPACT_ATOMS: atom_id res chain seq x y z
N MET A 1 -24.95 1.80 54.48
CA MET A 1 -24.25 0.83 53.60
C MET A 1 -25.09 0.68 52.33
N GLY A 2 -24.68 0.98 51.11
CA GLY A 2 -23.44 1.45 50.53
C GLY A 2 -23.69 1.34 49.01
N ARG A 3 -24.02 2.47 48.38
CA ARG A 3 -24.26 2.59 46.94
C ARG A 3 -22.96 2.24 46.18
N GLN A 4 -22.84 1.00 45.70
CA GLN A 4 -21.80 0.63 44.72
C GLN A 4 -22.32 -0.43 43.75
N SER A 5 -23.14 -0.01 42.77
CA SER A 5 -23.42 -0.86 41.59
C SER A 5 -23.68 -0.05 40.31
N ARG A 6 -23.11 1.17 40.23
CA ARG A 6 -23.17 1.99 39.01
C ARG A 6 -21.81 2.61 38.73
N ARG A 7 -20.91 1.80 38.17
CA ARG A 7 -19.76 2.23 37.36
C ARG A 7 -19.19 0.99 36.65
N ARG A 8 -19.99 0.43 35.74
CA ARG A 8 -19.39 -0.16 34.54
C ARG A 8 -18.99 1.03 33.69
N GLU A 9 -17.77 1.52 33.92
CA GLU A 9 -17.13 2.46 33.02
C GLU A 9 -17.20 1.84 31.61
N LYS A 10 -17.83 2.57 30.69
CA LYS A 10 -17.59 2.39 29.27
C LYS A 10 -16.07 2.46 29.11
N ARG A 11 -15.42 1.32 28.92
CA ARG A 11 -14.10 1.31 28.27
C ARG A 11 -14.35 1.97 26.92
N ASN A 12 -13.97 3.23 26.80
CA ASN A 12 -13.74 3.83 25.51
C ASN A 12 -12.83 2.84 24.78
N SER A 13 -13.32 2.22 23.70
CA SER A 13 -12.43 1.51 22.79
C SER A 13 -11.37 2.52 22.43
N ILE A 14 -10.12 2.29 22.83
CA ILE A 14 -9.01 3.09 22.34
C ILE A 14 -9.11 2.93 20.83
N LYS A 15 -9.43 4.01 20.12
CA LYS A 15 -9.37 4.04 18.67
C LYS A 15 -7.90 3.78 18.36
N SER A 16 -7.57 2.58 17.86
CA SER A 16 -6.20 2.26 17.47
C SER A 16 -5.78 3.27 16.41
N ILE A 17 -4.58 3.83 16.59
CA ILE A 17 -4.02 4.76 15.61
C ILE A 17 -3.49 3.89 14.47
N LYS A 18 -4.04 4.09 13.27
CA LYS A 18 -3.51 3.47 12.05
C LYS A 18 -2.18 4.13 11.71
N GLU A 19 -1.12 3.35 11.75
CA GLU A 19 0.19 3.75 11.29
C GLU A 19 0.36 3.32 9.83
N TYR A 20 0.01 4.21 8.89
CA TYR A 20 0.13 3.94 7.46
C TYR A 20 1.59 3.87 7.02
N VAL A 21 1.96 2.73 6.44
CA VAL A 21 3.29 2.49 5.86
C VAL A 21 3.30 2.53 4.35
N TYR A 22 2.12 2.44 3.72
CA TYR A 22 1.93 2.47 2.27
C TYR A 22 0.56 3.07 1.93
N ILE A 23 0.49 3.96 0.93
CA ILE A 23 -0.75 4.39 0.29
C ILE A 23 -0.51 4.59 -1.21
N ASP A 24 -1.22 3.86 -2.07
CA ASP A 24 -1.27 4.13 -3.51
C ASP A 24 -2.29 5.26 -3.74
N GLU A 25 -1.79 6.50 -3.82
CA GLU A 25 -2.63 7.69 -4.00
C GLU A 25 -3.40 7.67 -5.32
N THR A 26 -2.81 7.07 -6.36
CA THR A 26 -3.43 7.01 -7.69
C THR A 26 -4.62 6.07 -7.67
N GLU A 27 -4.45 4.86 -7.14
CA GLU A 27 -5.55 3.90 -6.95
C GLU A 27 -6.59 4.45 -5.97
N MET A 28 -6.16 5.09 -4.87
CA MET A 28 -7.06 5.72 -3.90
C MET A 28 -7.97 6.75 -4.55
N ASN A 29 -7.41 7.67 -5.33
CA ASN A 29 -8.19 8.68 -6.03
C ASN A 29 -9.12 8.05 -7.09
N SER A 30 -8.65 7.01 -7.79
CA SER A 30 -9.46 6.26 -8.75
C SER A 30 -10.66 5.58 -8.09
N VAL A 31 -10.46 4.94 -6.94
CA VAL A 31 -11.54 4.28 -6.17
C VAL A 31 -12.50 5.33 -5.62
N LEU A 32 -12.01 6.42 -5.03
CA LEU A 32 -12.86 7.52 -4.54
C LEU A 32 -13.73 8.14 -5.63
N ALA A 33 -13.20 8.29 -6.84
CA ALA A 33 -13.96 8.85 -7.98
C ALA A 33 -15.13 7.94 -8.40
N GLN A 34 -15.02 6.63 -8.15
CA GLN A 34 -16.08 5.65 -8.41
C GLN A 34 -17.11 5.57 -7.28
N LEU A 35 -16.72 5.96 -6.06
CA LEU A 35 -17.61 6.03 -4.91
C LEU A 35 -18.47 7.30 -4.97
N LYS A 36 -19.79 7.16 -4.93
CA LYS A 36 -20.70 8.31 -4.90
C LYS A 36 -20.37 9.21 -3.70
N ASP A 37 -20.14 10.48 -3.97
CA ASP A 37 -19.76 11.49 -2.97
C ASP A 37 -18.44 11.20 -2.22
N GLY A 38 -17.58 10.29 -2.71
CA GLY A 38 -16.31 9.92 -2.08
C GLY A 38 -15.40 11.12 -1.83
N ILE A 39 -14.98 11.82 -2.90
CA ILE A 39 -14.12 13.02 -2.81
C ILE A 39 -14.77 14.12 -1.95
N PRO A 40 -16.06 14.52 -2.17
CA PRO A 40 -16.73 15.49 -1.30
C PRO A 40 -16.70 15.13 0.18
N ARG A 41 -16.89 13.85 0.53
CA ARG A 41 -16.88 13.40 1.93
C ARG A 41 -15.50 13.50 2.54
N VAL A 42 -14.43 13.13 1.82
CA VAL A 42 -13.05 13.31 2.31
C VAL A 42 -12.79 14.78 2.64
N ILE A 43 -13.10 15.68 1.71
CA ILE A 43 -12.94 17.13 1.90
C ILE A 43 -13.74 17.60 3.13
N SER A 44 -14.98 17.12 3.29
CA SER A 44 -15.81 17.48 4.44
C SER A 44 -15.22 17.02 5.77
N SER A 45 -14.63 15.82 5.83
CA SER A 45 -13.99 15.28 7.04
C SER A 45 -12.74 16.04 7.42
N VAL A 46 -11.91 16.42 6.44
CA VAL A 46 -10.73 17.26 6.67
C VAL A 46 -11.13 18.64 7.23
N ASN A 47 -12.16 19.27 6.66
CA ASN A 47 -12.65 20.58 7.10
C ASN A 47 -13.32 20.56 8.49
N GLN A 48 -13.97 19.45 8.87
CA GLN A 48 -14.57 19.33 10.20
C GLN A 48 -13.50 19.34 11.30
N MET A 49 -12.37 18.65 11.11
CA MET A 49 -11.27 18.67 12.07
C MET A 49 -10.70 20.06 12.29
N SER A 50 -10.44 20.82 11.22
CA SER A 50 -9.89 22.17 11.34
C SER A 50 -10.82 23.11 12.10
N ASN A 51 -12.13 22.87 12.02
CA ASN A 51 -13.12 23.67 12.74
C ASN A 51 -13.33 23.22 14.19
N GLU A 52 -13.12 21.94 14.52
CA GLU A 52 -13.17 21.44 15.90
C GLU A 52 -12.04 22.03 16.77
N GLU A 53 -10.84 22.22 16.22
CA GLU A 53 -9.72 22.91 16.93
C GLU A 53 -9.99 24.40 17.17
N ALA A 54 -10.75 25.06 16.29
CA ALA A 54 -11.11 26.46 16.45
C ALA A 54 -12.12 26.69 17.59
N ILE A 55 -12.92 25.69 17.96
CA ILE A 55 -13.97 25.82 18.99
C ILE A 55 -13.39 25.79 20.41
N GLU A 56 -12.20 25.21 20.63
CA GLU A 56 -11.57 25.22 21.97
C GLU A 56 -10.81 26.53 22.28
N ASN A 57 -10.37 27.26 21.25
CA ASN A 57 -9.63 28.53 21.41
C ASN A 57 -10.43 29.81 21.07
N SER A 58 -11.73 29.71 20.75
CA SER A 58 -12.57 30.87 20.42
C SER A 58 -13.83 30.98 21.27
N LYS A 59 -13.66 31.20 22.58
CA LYS A 59 -14.59 32.11 23.29
C LYS A 59 -14.32 33.54 22.84
N SER A 60 -14.65 33.87 21.60
CA SER A 60 -14.72 35.26 21.15
C SER A 60 -15.88 35.46 20.19
N ASN A 61 -16.89 36.19 20.69
CA ASN A 61 -18.01 36.80 19.99
C ASN A 61 -17.87 36.93 18.47
N THR A 62 -18.71 36.20 17.72
CA THR A 62 -19.37 36.76 16.53
C THR A 62 -20.76 36.16 16.41
N GLY A 63 -21.77 36.98 16.65
CA GLY A 63 -23.15 36.65 16.35
C GLY A 63 -23.40 36.74 14.84
N SER A 64 -24.04 35.73 14.28
CA SER A 64 -24.91 35.90 13.11
C SER A 64 -25.99 34.83 13.18
N VAL A 65 -27.22 35.30 13.02
CA VAL A 65 -28.48 34.61 13.18
C VAL A 65 -28.82 33.76 11.94
N ASP A 66 -29.32 32.57 12.25
CA ASP A 66 -30.27 31.65 11.59
C ASP A 66 -30.68 31.81 10.11
N SER A 67 -30.92 30.63 9.51
CA SER A 67 -31.67 30.35 8.26
C SER A 67 -30.89 30.18 6.94
N GLY A 68 -30.94 28.97 6.40
CA GLY A 68 -30.76 28.68 4.97
C GLY A 68 -29.43 28.01 4.60
N PHE A 69 -29.52 26.80 4.06
CA PHE A 69 -28.42 26.05 3.43
C PHE A 69 -27.50 26.95 2.59
N ASN A 70 -26.29 27.24 3.09
CA ASN A 70 -25.21 27.80 2.29
C ASN A 70 -24.43 26.64 1.65
N ILE A 71 -24.97 26.10 0.55
CA ILE A 71 -24.14 25.40 -0.45
C ILE A 71 -23.37 26.48 -1.21
N GLY A 72 -22.29 26.94 -0.58
CA GLY A 72 -21.36 27.91 -1.14
C GLY A 72 -20.28 27.19 -1.92
N ILE A 73 -20.56 26.81 -3.17
CA ILE A 73 -19.51 26.59 -4.17
C ILE A 73 -18.97 27.97 -4.53
N LYS A 74 -18.01 28.45 -3.74
CA LYS A 74 -17.06 29.48 -4.17
C LYS A 74 -15.68 28.87 -4.06
N GLY A 75 -15.09 28.59 -5.22
CA GLY A 75 -13.72 28.14 -5.35
C GLY A 75 -12.78 28.97 -4.47
N LYS A 76 -12.30 28.31 -3.42
CA LYS A 76 -11.10 28.66 -2.68
C LYS A 76 -10.39 27.35 -2.33
N VAL A 77 -9.87 26.68 -3.35
CA VAL A 77 -8.51 26.17 -3.21
C VAL A 77 -7.64 27.43 -3.24
N GLY A 78 -7.53 28.05 -2.06
CA GLY A 78 -6.81 29.29 -1.87
C GLY A 78 -5.32 29.01 -1.83
N TYR A 79 -4.67 29.03 -2.99
CA TYR A 79 -3.28 29.49 -3.09
C TYR A 79 -3.27 30.97 -2.69
N GLN A 80 -3.30 31.25 -1.39
CA GLN A 80 -3.09 32.59 -0.88
C GLN A 80 -1.58 32.82 -0.86
N LYS A 81 -1.05 33.25 -2.01
CA LYS A 81 0.29 33.83 -2.13
C LYS A 81 0.28 35.16 -1.37
N GLN A 82 0.40 35.09 -0.05
CA GLN A 82 0.60 36.26 0.78
C GLN A 82 2.04 36.71 0.59
N ASN A 83 2.20 37.87 -0.06
CA ASN A 83 3.46 38.58 -0.16
C ASN A 83 3.94 38.93 1.26
N ASN A 84 4.74 38.04 1.85
CA ASN A 84 5.70 38.37 2.88
C ASN A 84 7.05 37.84 2.41
N SER A 85 7.91 38.79 2.06
CA SER A 85 9.29 38.59 1.62
C SER A 85 10.10 37.89 2.71
N GLY A 86 10.64 36.70 2.42
CA GLY A 86 11.85 36.19 3.10
C GLY A 86 11.87 34.74 3.59
N THR A 87 10.72 34.04 3.74
CA THR A 87 10.68 32.75 4.48
C THR A 87 9.80 31.65 3.83
N SER A 88 9.31 31.85 2.61
CA SER A 88 8.00 31.29 2.19
C SER A 88 7.94 29.95 1.45
N SER A 89 9.05 29.31 1.05
CA SER A 89 8.97 28.08 0.23
C SER A 89 8.86 26.80 1.06
N THR A 90 9.59 26.70 2.16
CA THR A 90 9.62 25.49 3.00
C THR A 90 8.35 25.34 3.84
N GLU A 91 7.89 26.40 4.49
CA GLU A 91 6.67 26.39 5.32
C GLU A 91 5.41 26.08 4.50
N SER A 92 5.30 26.62 3.28
CA SER A 92 4.19 26.32 2.37
C SER A 92 4.19 24.86 1.90
N ARG A 93 5.37 24.27 1.66
CA ARG A 93 5.49 22.86 1.26
C ARG A 93 5.12 21.94 2.43
N MET A 94 5.62 22.23 3.63
CA MET A 94 5.27 21.49 4.84
C MET A 94 3.77 21.50 5.09
N SER A 95 3.11 22.65 4.90
CA SER A 95 1.65 22.77 5.05
C SER A 95 0.89 21.91 4.04
N GLN A 96 1.35 21.88 2.78
CA GLN A 96 0.72 21.05 1.73
C GLN A 96 0.86 19.56 2.03
N THR A 97 2.07 19.10 2.38
CA THR A 97 2.32 17.69 2.74
C THR A 97 1.49 17.24 3.94
N ALA A 98 1.32 18.10 4.95
CA ALA A 98 0.47 17.79 6.10
C ALA A 98 -1.00 17.62 5.69
N ILE A 99 -1.52 18.52 4.85
CA ILE A 99 -2.90 18.44 4.34
C ILE A 99 -3.10 17.17 3.50
N GLU A 100 -2.16 16.86 2.61
CA GLU A 100 -2.20 15.68 1.75
C GLU A 100 -2.14 14.39 2.56
N THR A 101 -1.27 14.32 3.56
CA THR A 101 -1.18 13.16 4.47
C THR A 101 -2.51 12.93 5.19
N VAL A 102 -3.09 13.99 5.78
CA VAL A 102 -4.39 13.89 6.46
C VAL A 102 -5.49 13.51 5.47
N TYR A 103 -5.52 14.13 4.29
CA TYR A 103 -6.49 13.79 3.24
C TYR A 103 -6.41 12.30 2.88
N ASN A 104 -5.22 11.78 2.62
CA ASN A 104 -4.99 10.38 2.25
C ASN A 104 -5.44 9.41 3.37
N ASP A 105 -5.11 9.72 4.62
CA ASP A 105 -5.48 8.86 5.76
C ASP A 105 -7.00 8.79 5.94
N TYR A 106 -7.71 9.91 5.74
CA TYR A 106 -9.17 9.97 5.74
C TYR A 106 -9.79 9.30 4.53
N ALA A 107 -9.19 9.47 3.35
CA ALA A 107 -9.62 8.83 2.12
C ALA A 107 -9.67 7.30 2.26
N ILE A 108 -8.63 6.68 2.81
CA ILE A 108 -8.64 5.23 3.04
C ILE A 108 -9.75 4.79 3.99
N ASN A 109 -10.01 5.56 5.06
CA ASN A 109 -11.11 5.25 5.98
C ASN A 109 -12.48 5.32 5.28
N ILE A 110 -12.69 6.34 4.44
CA ILE A 110 -13.94 6.50 3.69
C ILE A 110 -14.10 5.38 2.65
N ILE A 111 -13.03 5.04 1.93
CA ILE A 111 -13.05 3.89 0.99
C ILE A 111 -13.42 2.61 1.74
N GLU A 112 -12.78 2.34 2.88
CA GLU A 112 -13.07 1.15 3.69
C GLU A 112 -14.55 1.11 4.10
N GLU A 113 -15.10 2.22 4.61
CA GLU A 113 -16.50 2.32 5.00
C GLU A 113 -17.47 2.08 3.83
N GLU A 114 -17.22 2.70 2.68
CA GLU A 114 -18.11 2.58 1.53
C GLU A 114 -18.07 1.19 0.90
N LEU A 115 -16.88 0.59 0.78
CA LEU A 115 -16.75 -0.79 0.31
C LEU A 115 -17.42 -1.78 1.27
N LYS A 116 -17.36 -1.53 2.59
CA LYS A 116 -18.09 -2.33 3.59
C LYS A 116 -19.60 -2.17 3.44
N LYS A 117 -20.12 -0.95 3.32
CA LYS A 117 -21.56 -0.68 3.13
C LYS A 117 -22.11 -1.32 1.86
N ALA A 118 -21.31 -1.36 0.80
CA ALA A 118 -21.68 -1.98 -0.46
C ALA A 118 -21.44 -3.52 -0.50
N GLU A 119 -20.98 -4.13 0.60
CA GLU A 119 -20.62 -5.55 0.70
C GLU A 119 -19.53 -6.00 -0.29
N LEU A 120 -18.72 -5.04 -0.77
CA LEU A 120 -17.62 -5.25 -1.71
C LEU A 120 -16.28 -5.53 -1.01
N LEU A 121 -16.12 -5.12 0.25
CA LEU A 121 -14.93 -5.44 1.04
C LEU A 121 -15.06 -6.81 1.69
N LYS A 122 -14.13 -7.71 1.37
CA LYS A 122 -14.09 -9.04 1.98
C LYS A 122 -12.94 -9.15 2.99
N GLU A 123 -13.20 -9.79 4.12
CA GLU A 123 -12.23 -9.99 5.20
C GLU A 123 -11.70 -11.44 5.28
N SER A 124 -12.12 -12.31 4.35
CA SER A 124 -11.72 -13.72 4.27
C SER A 124 -10.75 -13.96 3.11
N ALA A 125 -9.92 -14.99 3.22
CA ALA A 125 -8.92 -15.29 2.19
C ALA A 125 -9.52 -15.78 0.86
N ASN A 126 -10.66 -16.47 0.84
CA ASN A 126 -11.13 -17.18 -0.36
C ASN A 126 -11.85 -16.27 -1.38
N LEU A 127 -11.08 -15.58 -2.23
CA LEU A 127 -11.55 -14.45 -3.04
C LEU A 127 -11.15 -14.57 -4.50
N SER A 128 -12.07 -14.18 -5.38
CA SER A 128 -11.86 -14.09 -6.83
C SER A 128 -11.11 -12.81 -7.20
N ALA A 129 -10.45 -12.84 -8.36
CA ALA A 129 -9.86 -11.64 -8.97
C ALA A 129 -10.89 -10.49 -9.07
N GLY A 130 -10.41 -9.26 -8.91
CA GLY A 130 -11.21 -8.04 -8.88
C GLY A 130 -11.83 -7.70 -7.52
N SER A 131 -11.83 -8.62 -6.55
CA SER A 131 -12.42 -8.38 -5.22
C SER A 131 -11.57 -7.42 -4.39
N PHE A 132 -12.21 -6.51 -3.65
CA PHE A 132 -11.56 -5.74 -2.60
C PHE A 132 -11.43 -6.55 -1.32
N VAL A 133 -10.28 -6.43 -0.66
CA VAL A 133 -9.92 -7.26 0.49
C VAL A 133 -9.38 -6.41 1.62
N LYS A 134 -9.62 -6.85 2.85
CA LYS A 134 -8.92 -6.36 4.05
C LYS A 134 -8.35 -7.56 4.81
N LEU A 135 -7.02 -7.68 4.83
CA LEU A 135 -6.32 -8.80 5.45
C LEU A 135 -5.39 -8.28 6.56
N THR A 136 -5.49 -8.86 7.75
CA THR A 136 -4.58 -8.56 8.88
C THR A 136 -3.80 -9.82 9.26
N GLN A 137 -2.53 -9.90 8.88
CA GLN A 137 -1.73 -11.13 8.99
C GLN A 137 -0.27 -10.84 9.37
N LYS A 138 0.45 -11.88 9.80
CA LYS A 138 1.93 -11.82 9.85
C LYS A 138 2.46 -11.65 8.43
N PHE A 139 3.63 -11.03 8.32
CA PHE A 139 4.18 -10.64 7.04
C PHE A 139 5.70 -10.77 7.02
N SER A 140 6.25 -10.79 5.81
CA SER A 140 7.67 -10.52 5.55
C SER A 140 7.78 -9.61 4.33
N ILE A 141 8.66 -8.62 4.40
CA ILE A 141 8.93 -7.64 3.35
C ILE A 141 10.22 -8.02 2.63
N SER A 142 10.25 -7.85 1.31
CA SER A 142 11.43 -8.05 0.48
C SER A 142 11.56 -6.93 -0.56
N ASP A 143 12.66 -6.19 -0.49
CA ASP A 143 13.06 -5.17 -1.47
C ASP A 143 14.25 -5.67 -2.30
N PHE A 144 14.00 -6.13 -3.53
CA PHE A 144 15.06 -6.64 -4.41
C PHE A 144 15.97 -5.53 -4.96
N ASN A 145 15.52 -4.28 -5.00
CA ASN A 145 16.38 -3.15 -5.35
C ASN A 145 17.42 -2.93 -4.24
N LEU A 146 17.01 -2.99 -2.97
CA LEU A 146 17.93 -2.97 -1.84
C LEU A 146 18.86 -4.18 -1.85
N MET A 147 18.35 -5.39 -2.11
CA MET A 147 19.19 -6.60 -2.20
C MET A 147 20.23 -6.47 -3.32
N LYS A 148 19.84 -5.95 -4.50
CA LYS A 148 20.76 -5.67 -5.61
C LYS A 148 21.84 -4.67 -5.21
N GLN A 149 21.48 -3.59 -4.51
CA GLN A 149 22.44 -2.59 -4.04
C GLN A 149 23.42 -3.17 -3.02
N PHE A 150 22.92 -3.97 -2.08
CA PHE A 150 23.74 -4.67 -1.09
C PHE A 150 24.71 -5.66 -1.75
N THR A 151 24.19 -6.53 -2.61
CA THR A 151 24.96 -7.61 -3.27
C THR A 151 25.88 -7.11 -4.37
N GLY A 152 25.59 -5.96 -4.97
CA GLY A 152 26.46 -5.28 -5.93
C GLY A 152 27.66 -4.58 -5.28
N ASN A 153 27.70 -4.45 -3.95
CA ASN A 153 28.81 -3.82 -3.26
C ASN A 153 29.99 -4.80 -3.11
N THR A 154 31.04 -4.59 -3.88
CA THR A 154 32.24 -5.44 -3.85
C THR A 154 32.95 -5.48 -2.49
N SER A 155 32.81 -4.42 -1.68
CA SER A 155 33.35 -4.42 -0.32
C SER A 155 32.67 -5.47 0.56
N ILE A 156 31.37 -5.72 0.36
CA ILE A 156 30.63 -6.75 1.10
C ILE A 156 31.06 -8.13 0.61
N ALA A 157 31.17 -8.33 -0.70
CA ALA A 157 31.64 -9.61 -1.27
C ALA A 157 33.05 -9.99 -0.76
N ASN A 158 33.93 -9.00 -0.56
CA ASN A 158 35.28 -9.22 -0.03
C ASN A 158 35.32 -9.62 1.45
N LEU A 159 34.23 -9.46 2.21
CA LEU A 159 34.13 -9.92 3.59
C LEU A 159 33.80 -11.43 3.68
N ILE A 160 33.42 -12.05 2.56
CA ILE A 160 33.13 -13.47 2.49
C ILE A 160 34.45 -14.20 2.21
N GLU A 161 34.91 -14.98 3.18
CA GLU A 161 36.21 -15.66 3.09
C GLU A 161 36.14 -16.99 2.33
N ASP A 162 35.04 -17.73 2.48
CA ASP A 162 34.83 -19.05 1.85
C ASP A 162 34.40 -18.90 0.37
N GLU A 163 35.07 -19.63 -0.54
CA GLU A 163 34.77 -19.60 -1.97
C GLU A 163 33.37 -20.14 -2.30
N SER A 164 32.88 -21.13 -1.55
CA SER A 164 31.52 -21.66 -1.75
C SER A 164 30.45 -20.65 -1.33
N ASP A 165 30.70 -19.88 -0.27
CA ASP A 165 29.84 -18.78 0.14
C ASP A 165 29.88 -17.61 -0.86
N LYS A 166 31.03 -17.36 -1.50
CA LYS A 166 31.13 -16.38 -2.60
C LYS A 166 30.30 -16.80 -3.81
N ASP A 167 30.33 -18.07 -4.18
CA ASP A 167 29.49 -18.60 -5.28
C ASP A 167 28.01 -18.47 -4.94
N GLY A 168 27.63 -18.81 -3.70
CA GLY A 168 26.28 -18.59 -3.19
C GLY A 168 25.86 -17.11 -3.23
N PHE A 169 26.75 -16.21 -2.81
CA PHE A 169 26.52 -14.77 -2.84
C PHE A 169 26.39 -14.22 -4.26
N ASN A 170 27.22 -14.67 -5.20
CA ASN A 170 27.12 -14.30 -6.62
C ASN A 170 25.80 -14.79 -7.23
N THR A 171 25.39 -16.02 -6.92
CA THR A 171 24.10 -16.56 -7.35
C THR A 171 22.93 -15.75 -6.81
N PHE A 172 22.99 -15.36 -5.53
CA PHE A 172 21.99 -14.49 -4.90
C PHE A 172 21.96 -13.10 -5.53
N ARG A 173 23.13 -12.50 -5.81
CA ARG A 173 23.25 -11.22 -6.51
C ARG A 173 22.59 -11.27 -7.88
N ASP A 174 22.92 -12.27 -8.68
CA ASP A 174 22.42 -12.39 -10.05
C ASP A 174 20.90 -12.63 -10.06
N SER A 175 20.39 -13.38 -9.07
CA SER A 175 18.94 -13.52 -8.84
C SER A 175 18.28 -12.20 -8.47
N ALA A 176 18.85 -11.42 -7.55
CA ALA A 176 18.33 -10.10 -7.17
C ALA A 176 18.32 -9.12 -8.36
N ILE A 177 19.34 -9.15 -9.22
CA ILE A 177 19.39 -8.37 -10.45
C ILE A 177 18.26 -8.77 -11.41
N ALA A 178 18.07 -10.07 -11.64
CA ALA A 178 17.01 -10.57 -12.52
C ALA A 178 15.62 -10.15 -12.02
N LEU A 179 15.36 -10.30 -10.73
CA LEU A 179 14.07 -9.95 -10.11
C LEU A 179 13.79 -8.46 -10.13
N GLN A 180 14.81 -7.64 -9.84
CA GLN A 180 14.67 -6.19 -9.95
C GLN A 180 14.41 -5.76 -11.40
N GLY A 181 14.95 -6.49 -12.39
CA GLY A 181 14.65 -6.28 -13.80
C GLY A 181 13.21 -6.67 -14.18
N LEU A 182 12.68 -7.75 -13.62
CA LEU A 182 11.30 -8.22 -13.87
C LEU A 182 10.25 -7.38 -13.14
N PHE A 183 10.59 -6.90 -11.94
CA PHE A 183 9.71 -6.15 -11.05
C PHE A 183 10.40 -4.86 -10.59
N PRO A 184 10.59 -3.89 -11.50
CA PRO A 184 11.15 -2.59 -11.13
C PRO A 184 10.25 -1.89 -10.12
N ASP A 185 10.86 -1.10 -9.23
CA ASP A 185 10.18 -0.24 -8.26
C ASP A 185 9.09 -0.98 -7.45
N THR A 186 9.31 -2.26 -7.14
CA THR A 186 8.36 -3.11 -6.42
C THR A 186 8.96 -3.61 -5.12
N ILE A 187 8.25 -3.38 -4.01
CA ILE A 187 8.50 -4.03 -2.73
C ILE A 187 7.42 -5.09 -2.53
N PHE A 188 7.88 -6.30 -2.17
CA PHE A 188 7.01 -7.44 -1.95
C PHE A 188 6.67 -7.57 -0.48
N VAL A 189 5.40 -7.77 -0.17
CA VAL A 189 4.96 -8.14 1.19
C VAL A 189 4.29 -9.49 1.12
N LYS A 190 4.95 -10.53 1.63
CA LYS A 190 4.39 -11.88 1.69
C LYS A 190 3.53 -12.02 2.93
N LEU A 191 2.28 -12.42 2.74
CA LEU A 191 1.35 -12.87 3.77
C LEU A 191 1.18 -14.40 3.69
N ASN A 192 0.36 -14.99 4.56
CA ASN A 192 0.22 -16.45 4.62
C ASN A 192 -0.25 -17.06 3.29
N SER A 193 -1.28 -16.49 2.66
CA SER A 193 -1.90 -16.99 1.42
C SER A 193 -1.95 -15.94 0.30
N SER A 194 -1.15 -14.89 0.42
CA SER A 194 -1.13 -13.80 -0.54
C SER A 194 0.25 -13.19 -0.67
N LEU A 195 0.56 -12.65 -1.84
CA LEU A 195 1.71 -11.82 -2.10
C LEU A 195 1.22 -10.43 -2.51
N ILE A 196 1.68 -9.40 -1.80
CA ILE A 196 1.37 -8.01 -2.11
C ILE A 196 2.51 -7.43 -2.94
N LEU A 197 2.16 -6.73 -4.02
CA LEU A 197 3.12 -6.04 -4.90
C LEU A 197 2.88 -4.54 -4.74
N GLY A 198 3.66 -3.87 -3.88
CA GLY A 198 3.54 -2.43 -3.65
C GLY A 198 4.60 -1.65 -4.42
N ASN A 199 4.23 -0.50 -4.98
CA ASN A 199 5.20 0.41 -5.61
C ASN A 199 6.14 1.00 -4.54
N GLU A 200 7.44 0.96 -4.76
CA GLU A 200 8.46 1.47 -3.84
C GLU A 200 8.21 2.94 -3.45
N ASN A 201 7.72 3.76 -4.38
CA ASN A 201 7.52 5.20 -4.17
C ASN A 201 6.30 5.56 -3.31
N ASP A 202 5.39 4.61 -3.10
CA ASP A 202 4.17 4.79 -2.30
C ASP A 202 4.38 4.42 -0.81
N PHE A 203 5.55 3.90 -0.46
CA PHE A 203 5.91 3.62 0.93
C PHE A 203 6.28 4.90 1.67
N ARG A 204 5.67 5.09 2.84
CA ARG A 204 5.94 6.23 3.74
C ARG A 204 7.17 6.04 4.62
N TYR A 205 7.62 4.80 4.74
CA TYR A 205 8.82 4.46 5.49
C TYR A 205 10.05 4.52 4.58
N SER A 206 11.18 4.91 5.16
CA SER A 206 12.48 4.69 4.52
C SER A 206 12.80 3.19 4.41
N LYS A 207 13.65 2.79 3.46
CA LYS A 207 14.06 1.39 3.29
C LYS A 207 14.58 0.73 4.59
N PRO A 208 15.46 1.37 5.40
CA PRO A 208 15.89 0.77 6.65
C PRO A 208 14.76 0.58 7.67
N GLN A 209 13.77 1.49 7.70
CA GLN A 209 12.60 1.34 8.56
C GLN A 209 11.74 0.16 8.11
N LEU A 210 11.53 -0.02 6.80
CA LEU A 210 10.81 -1.18 6.25
C LEU A 210 11.50 -2.49 6.61
N GLU A 211 12.82 -2.59 6.40
CA GLU A 211 13.58 -3.79 6.77
C GLU A 211 13.51 -4.08 8.28
N ALA A 212 13.55 -3.03 9.12
CA ALA A 212 13.39 -3.20 10.57
C ALA A 212 12.03 -3.82 10.95
N THR A 213 10.98 -3.63 10.14
CA THR A 213 9.67 -4.24 10.40
C THR A 213 9.66 -5.76 10.25
N ASN A 214 10.62 -6.35 9.52
CA ASN A 214 10.76 -7.82 9.41
C ASN A 214 11.07 -8.48 10.77
N PHE A 215 11.62 -7.73 11.72
CA PHE A 215 11.88 -8.20 13.08
C PHE A 215 10.72 -7.95 14.05
N SER A 216 9.59 -7.42 13.55
CA SER A 216 8.42 -7.12 14.37
C SER A 216 7.48 -8.32 14.47
N ASP A 217 6.89 -8.53 15.66
CA ASP A 217 5.79 -9.48 15.85
C ASP A 217 4.42 -8.90 15.45
N ARG A 218 4.37 -7.63 15.04
CA ARG A 218 3.14 -6.95 14.62
C ARG A 218 2.54 -7.64 13.39
N LYS A 219 1.23 -7.52 13.24
CA LYS A 219 0.54 -7.88 12.01
C LYS A 219 0.34 -6.65 11.17
N ILE A 220 0.58 -6.75 9.87
CA ILE A 220 0.22 -5.70 8.92
C ILE A 220 -1.22 -5.89 8.50
N THR A 221 -1.95 -4.79 8.35
CA THR A 221 -3.25 -4.76 7.69
C THR A 221 -3.09 -4.22 6.29
N VAL A 222 -3.59 -4.97 5.32
CA VAL A 222 -3.57 -4.62 3.91
C VAL A 222 -5.00 -4.44 3.44
N ILE A 223 -5.30 -3.28 2.85
CA ILE A 223 -6.48 -3.05 2.03
C ILE A 223 -6.02 -3.01 0.59
N GLY A 224 -6.65 -3.78 -0.29
CA GLY A 224 -6.23 -3.87 -1.69
C GLY A 224 -7.21 -4.62 -2.57
N ARG A 225 -6.83 -4.81 -3.83
CA ARG A 225 -7.60 -5.55 -4.83
C ARG A 225 -6.86 -6.84 -5.19
N VAL A 226 -7.58 -7.95 -5.27
CA VAL A 226 -7.02 -9.19 -5.83
C VAL A 226 -6.83 -9.00 -7.33
N GLU A 227 -5.59 -9.03 -7.81
CA GLU A 227 -5.26 -8.96 -9.23
C GLU A 227 -5.35 -10.33 -9.88
N SER A 228 -4.82 -11.35 -9.21
CA SER A 228 -4.84 -12.72 -9.71
C SER A 228 -4.93 -13.75 -8.58
N VAL A 229 -5.42 -14.93 -8.95
CA VAL A 229 -5.47 -16.13 -8.11
C VAL A 229 -4.66 -17.20 -8.82
N LEU A 230 -3.77 -17.88 -8.09
CA LEU A 230 -3.00 -18.99 -8.65
C LEU A 230 -3.90 -20.23 -8.71
N THR A 231 -4.56 -20.40 -9.84
CA THR A 231 -5.34 -21.61 -10.11
C THR A 231 -4.39 -22.78 -10.36
N LYS A 232 -4.92 -24.00 -10.28
CA LYS A 232 -4.18 -25.21 -10.64
C LYS A 232 -3.56 -25.13 -12.04
N GLU A 233 -4.33 -24.64 -13.01
CA GLU A 233 -3.88 -24.46 -14.39
C GLU A 233 -2.68 -23.50 -14.48
N VAL A 234 -2.73 -22.38 -13.75
CA VAL A 234 -1.62 -21.42 -13.68
C VAL A 234 -0.38 -22.07 -13.07
N ILE A 235 -0.51 -22.84 -11.98
CA ILE A 235 0.61 -23.56 -11.35
C ILE A 235 1.24 -24.58 -12.31
N GLU A 236 0.42 -25.32 -13.06
CA GLU A 236 0.89 -26.29 -14.05
C GLU A 236 1.69 -25.60 -15.17
N GLN A 237 1.22 -24.46 -15.68
CA GLN A 237 1.93 -23.66 -16.70
C GLN A 237 3.24 -23.09 -16.16
N ILE A 238 3.23 -22.54 -14.94
CA ILE A 238 4.42 -21.98 -14.29
C ILE A 238 5.49 -23.04 -14.05
N SER A 239 5.12 -24.30 -13.82
CA SER A 239 6.06 -25.39 -13.55
C SER A 239 6.90 -25.79 -14.77
N SER A 240 6.56 -25.32 -15.96
CA SER A 240 7.32 -25.57 -17.20
C SER A 240 7.28 -24.36 -18.12
N PRO A 241 7.76 -23.18 -17.66
CA PRO A 241 7.56 -21.91 -18.36
C PRO A 241 8.38 -21.81 -19.65
N PHE A 242 9.32 -22.73 -19.86
CA PHE A 242 10.18 -22.81 -21.04
C PHE A 242 9.73 -23.88 -22.05
N SER A 243 8.69 -24.66 -21.76
CA SER A 243 8.25 -25.73 -22.65
C SER A 243 7.71 -25.22 -23.99
N GLU A 244 7.24 -23.98 -24.05
CA GLU A 244 6.76 -23.31 -25.27
C GLU A 244 7.88 -22.57 -26.04
N ILE A 245 9.10 -22.50 -25.51
CA ILE A 245 10.22 -21.74 -26.10
C ILE A 245 10.91 -22.51 -27.23
N SER A 246 10.81 -23.85 -27.24
CA SER A 246 11.47 -24.68 -28.26
C SER A 246 10.95 -24.47 -29.68
N ASP A 247 9.75 -23.92 -29.83
CA ASP A 247 9.05 -23.75 -31.11
C ASP A 247 8.79 -22.27 -31.47
N ILE A 248 9.57 -21.31 -30.95
CA ILE A 248 9.37 -19.88 -31.28
C ILE A 248 9.61 -19.65 -32.79
N PRO A 249 8.56 -19.32 -33.58
CA PRO A 249 8.71 -19.03 -34.99
C PRO A 249 9.45 -17.71 -35.17
N THR A 250 10.25 -17.55 -36.23
CA THR A 250 11.05 -16.33 -36.48
C THR A 250 10.25 -15.16 -37.06
N ASP A 251 8.93 -15.27 -37.15
CA ASP A 251 8.02 -14.26 -37.67
C ASP A 251 7.19 -13.59 -36.55
N ASN A 252 6.16 -12.82 -36.92
CA ASN A 252 5.33 -12.04 -35.99
C ASN A 252 4.66 -12.88 -34.87
N GLU A 253 4.58 -14.21 -35.00
CA GLU A 253 4.07 -15.11 -33.95
C GLU A 253 4.98 -15.12 -32.71
N SER A 254 6.28 -14.81 -32.87
CA SER A 254 7.21 -14.66 -31.74
C SER A 254 6.85 -13.53 -30.78
N MET A 255 6.22 -12.44 -31.25
CA MET A 255 5.79 -11.35 -30.37
C MET A 255 4.58 -11.74 -29.52
N GLU A 256 3.64 -12.50 -30.07
CA GLU A 256 2.49 -13.00 -29.32
C GLU A 256 2.93 -14.01 -28.25
N ILE A 257 3.84 -14.92 -28.62
CA ILE A 257 4.42 -15.91 -27.71
C ILE A 257 5.21 -15.21 -26.60
N MET A 258 6.06 -14.23 -26.93
CA MET A 258 6.83 -13.45 -25.95
C MET A 258 5.92 -12.72 -24.94
N GLY A 259 4.78 -12.21 -25.41
CA GLY A 259 3.78 -11.55 -24.56
C GLY A 259 3.12 -12.49 -23.53
N LYS A 260 3.05 -13.79 -23.82
CA LYS A 260 2.51 -14.81 -22.89
C LYS A 260 3.59 -15.39 -21.98
N ILE A 261 4.78 -15.59 -22.52
CA ILE A 261 5.91 -16.20 -21.83
C ILE A 261 6.45 -15.29 -20.71
N MET A 262 6.61 -13.99 -20.95
CA MET A 262 7.17 -13.07 -19.95
C MET A 262 6.37 -13.05 -18.62
N PRO A 263 5.03 -12.96 -18.63
CA PRO A 263 4.23 -13.13 -17.42
C PRO A 263 4.44 -14.48 -16.71
N LEU A 264 4.53 -15.58 -17.46
CA LEU A 264 4.77 -16.91 -16.88
C LEU A 264 6.14 -17.01 -16.21
N PHE A 265 7.18 -16.43 -16.82
CA PHE A 265 8.50 -16.30 -16.21
C PHE A 265 8.46 -15.52 -14.90
N SER A 266 7.85 -14.33 -14.92
CA SER A 266 7.67 -13.51 -13.73
C SER A 266 6.98 -14.31 -12.62
N MET A 267 5.91 -15.03 -12.97
CA MET A 267 5.19 -15.88 -12.03
C MET A 267 6.01 -17.08 -11.51
N TYR A 268 6.85 -17.70 -12.34
CA TYR A 268 7.78 -18.75 -11.93
C TYR A 268 8.72 -18.27 -10.83
N PHE A 269 9.33 -17.10 -11.02
CA PHE A 269 10.20 -16.54 -10.00
C PHE A 269 9.46 -16.20 -8.71
N LEU A 270 8.27 -15.59 -8.81
CA LEU A 270 7.45 -15.32 -7.62
C LEU A 270 7.08 -16.60 -6.88
N GLN A 271 6.71 -17.67 -7.61
CA GLN A 271 6.39 -18.96 -7.01
C GLN A 271 7.62 -19.56 -6.31
N ALA A 272 8.78 -19.58 -6.97
CA ALA A 272 10.00 -20.16 -6.43
C ALA A 272 10.48 -19.44 -5.16
N LEU A 273 10.39 -18.10 -5.14
CA LEU A 273 10.94 -17.29 -4.04
C LEU A 273 10.00 -17.15 -2.86
N PHE A 274 8.71 -16.95 -3.13
CA PHE A 274 7.71 -16.74 -2.09
C PHE A 274 6.93 -18.00 -1.75
N ASN A 275 7.31 -19.15 -2.35
CA ASN A 275 6.66 -20.44 -2.17
C ASN A 275 5.13 -20.35 -2.33
N MET A 276 4.71 -19.67 -3.40
CA MET A 276 3.29 -19.46 -3.68
C MET A 276 2.63 -20.76 -4.11
N LYS A 277 1.40 -20.97 -3.64
CA LYS A 277 0.66 -22.23 -3.83
C LYS A 277 -0.62 -22.01 -4.63
N GLU A 278 -1.25 -23.12 -5.02
CA GLU A 278 -2.63 -23.10 -5.51
C GLU A 278 -3.52 -22.36 -4.51
N GLU A 279 -4.43 -21.53 -5.03
CA GLU A 279 -5.30 -20.61 -4.29
C GLU A 279 -4.59 -19.43 -3.61
N ASP A 280 -3.27 -19.27 -3.72
CA ASP A 280 -2.61 -18.03 -3.28
C ASP A 280 -2.99 -16.86 -4.21
N ARG A 281 -2.95 -15.65 -3.67
CA ARG A 281 -3.43 -14.43 -4.34
C ARG A 281 -2.32 -13.42 -4.54
N ILE A 282 -2.33 -12.76 -5.69
CA ILE A 282 -1.57 -11.53 -5.89
C ILE A 282 -2.51 -10.36 -5.62
N ILE A 283 -2.08 -9.45 -4.76
CA ILE A 283 -2.88 -8.29 -4.36
C ILE A 283 -2.11 -7.02 -4.71
N LYS A 284 -2.79 -6.12 -5.43
CA LYS A 284 -2.37 -4.73 -5.55
C LYS A 284 -2.85 -3.98 -4.30
N PRO A 285 -1.94 -3.46 -3.46
CA PRO A 285 -2.33 -2.73 -2.26
C PRO A 285 -2.91 -1.37 -2.63
N LEU A 286 -3.95 -0.98 -1.92
CA LEU A 286 -4.43 0.39 -1.85
C LEU A 286 -3.78 1.11 -0.66
N ALA A 287 -3.75 0.43 0.49
CA ALA A 287 -3.08 0.92 1.69
C ALA A 287 -2.56 -0.24 2.54
N MET A 288 -1.46 0.00 3.24
CA MET A 288 -0.96 -0.89 4.28
C MET A 288 -0.66 -0.12 5.55
N TYR A 289 -1.01 -0.69 6.69
CA TYR A 289 -0.83 -0.04 7.98
C TYR A 289 -0.72 -1.04 9.12
N PHE A 290 -0.19 -0.57 10.25
CA PHE A 290 -0.23 -1.28 11.52
C PHE A 290 -1.28 -0.66 12.47
N GLU A 291 -1.81 -1.46 13.39
CA GLU A 291 -2.76 -1.06 14.44
C GLU A 291 -2.37 -1.67 15.80
#